data_AF-A0A1V6EUD7-F1
#
_entry.id   AF-A0A1V6EUD7-F1
#
_cell.length_a   1.000
_cell.length_b   1.000
_cell.length_c   1.000
_cell.angle_alpha   90.00
_cell.angle_beta   90.00
_cell.angle_gamma   90.00
#
_symmetry.space_group_name_H-M   'P 1'
#
loop_
_entity.id
_entity.type
_entity.pdbx_description
1 polymer ?
#
loop_
_entity_poly.entity_id
_entity_poly.type
_entity_poly.pdbx_seq_one_letter_code
_entity_poly.pdbx_strand_id
1 'polypeptide(L)'
;MKNSIRVHFRLEGIMTLLFLVATLCLGFAPYAAANRLKEDPASFHPADTNEDWRLVLGEAIAYLAGWQQGSNPIAYAIRAAYLWQNGELYIFDAGQSPPLCWTLYVNVEGEGEGEGEGEGEGEGEGEGESEGEGEGEGEGEGEGEGEGEGESEGEGEGEGEGEGEPVIYSIGTARITYIDPSRGNREIPTQIYYPSDTSGTDVPLASGMAVFPVIVFGHGFQISYTFYDYIFETMIPKGYVVAYPDTGNELFPDHEDFGRDMAFVADSLLASTATPGSFFFGRLSGSIAVMGHSMGGGGALLATGYSDNITAAVLLAAAETNPSAVEAAGGFGGPALIFSGAKDRVAPPASHQIPMYNALPGACKYLITITNGSHCQFSENPFICTAAEWTVCPFCSFLDGAIHRGLVIELMAPWLDRQLKDKETAGQAYLTALADETAVGRVSYQGQCP
;
A
#
# COMPACT_ATOMS: atom_id res chain seq x y z
N MET A 1 51.67 -26.40 -21.44
CA MET A 1 51.04 -26.49 -20.11
C MET A 1 50.59 -25.10 -19.69
N LYS A 2 49.28 -24.96 -19.45
CA LYS A 2 48.52 -23.85 -18.85
C LYS A 2 48.41 -22.51 -19.62
N ASN A 3 47.26 -22.38 -20.31
CA ASN A 3 46.62 -21.13 -20.72
C ASN A 3 46.14 -20.32 -19.50
N SER A 4 46.22 -18.99 -19.57
CA SER A 4 45.23 -18.11 -18.93
C SER A 4 45.21 -16.75 -19.63
N ILE A 5 44.05 -16.43 -20.22
CA ILE A 5 43.69 -15.19 -20.89
C ILE A 5 43.26 -14.19 -19.81
N ARG A 6 43.89 -13.01 -19.74
CA ARG A 6 43.42 -11.89 -18.92
C ARG A 6 42.46 -11.02 -19.73
N VAL A 7 41.20 -10.98 -19.33
CA VAL A 7 40.22 -9.98 -19.77
C VAL A 7 40.38 -8.75 -18.88
N HIS A 8 40.64 -7.59 -19.50
CA HIS A 8 40.62 -6.27 -18.88
C HIS A 8 39.35 -5.57 -19.36
N PHE A 9 38.37 -5.34 -18.49
CA PHE A 9 37.26 -4.42 -18.79
C PHE A 9 36.75 -3.72 -17.50
N ARG A 10 36.75 -2.37 -17.59
CA ARG A 10 35.91 -1.38 -16.89
C ARG A 10 35.83 -1.41 -15.36
N LEU A 11 36.64 -0.55 -14.72
CA LEU A 11 36.42 -0.07 -13.35
C LEU A 11 36.58 1.46 -13.17
N GLU A 12 36.80 2.22 -14.24
CA GLU A 12 37.11 3.67 -14.14
C GLU A 12 35.93 4.60 -14.50
N GLY A 13 34.78 4.06 -14.93
CA GLY A 13 33.61 4.88 -15.34
C GLY A 13 32.62 5.24 -14.22
N ILE A 14 32.63 4.51 -13.10
CA ILE A 14 31.62 4.66 -12.04
C ILE A 14 32.10 5.59 -10.91
N MET A 15 33.42 5.68 -10.69
CA MET A 15 33.97 6.43 -9.55
C MET A 15 34.11 7.94 -9.81
N THR A 16 34.09 8.39 -11.06
CA THR A 16 34.30 9.79 -11.43
C THR A 16 32.98 10.60 -11.51
N LEU A 17 31.84 9.92 -11.71
CA LEU A 17 30.50 10.55 -11.68
C LEU A 17 30.03 10.85 -10.24
N LEU A 18 30.57 10.12 -9.25
CA LEU A 18 30.26 10.22 -7.82
C LEU A 18 30.92 11.43 -7.11
N PHE A 19 31.90 12.10 -7.74
CA PHE A 19 32.60 13.23 -7.13
C PHE A 19 32.15 14.62 -7.64
N LEU A 20 31.54 14.71 -8.82
CA LEU A 20 31.19 16.02 -9.40
C LEU A 20 29.86 16.60 -8.87
N VAL A 21 28.98 15.77 -8.29
CA VAL A 21 27.73 16.19 -7.65
C VAL A 21 27.98 16.79 -6.24
N ALA A 22 29.18 16.57 -5.67
CA ALA A 22 29.43 16.74 -4.25
C ALA A 22 29.96 18.12 -3.77
N THR A 23 30.09 19.15 -4.61
CA THR A 23 30.85 20.37 -4.22
C THR A 23 30.09 21.72 -4.24
N LEU A 24 28.76 21.77 -4.33
CA LEU A 24 28.04 23.06 -4.37
C LEU A 24 26.88 23.17 -3.35
N CYS A 25 27.18 22.97 -2.07
CA CYS A 25 26.30 23.35 -0.96
C CYS A 25 27.11 23.93 0.22
N LEU A 26 27.80 25.06 0.01
CA LEU A 26 28.27 25.93 1.09
C LEU A 26 28.16 27.39 0.64
N GLY A 27 27.26 28.17 1.27
CA GLY A 27 27.25 29.63 1.14
C GLY A 27 25.90 30.30 1.45
N PHE A 28 25.90 31.25 2.40
CA PHE A 28 24.78 32.06 2.86
C PHE A 28 24.19 33.04 1.80
N ALA A 29 22.92 33.45 2.01
CA ALA A 29 22.01 34.41 1.31
C ALA A 29 22.59 35.83 1.01
N PRO A 30 21.92 36.83 0.32
CA PRO A 30 20.47 37.00 0.02
C PRO A 30 20.02 37.69 -1.33
N TYR A 31 18.69 37.72 -1.56
CA TYR A 31 17.82 38.67 -2.31
C TYR A 31 18.20 39.21 -3.73
N ALA A 32 17.36 38.95 -4.75
CA ALA A 32 16.87 39.94 -5.73
C ALA A 32 15.80 39.35 -6.68
N ALA A 33 14.77 40.15 -6.96
CA ALA A 33 13.54 39.78 -7.64
C ALA A 33 13.53 40.05 -9.16
N ALA A 34 12.58 39.36 -9.81
CA ALA A 34 11.75 39.79 -10.95
C ALA A 34 12.32 39.81 -12.39
N ASN A 35 11.44 39.29 -13.27
CA ASN A 35 11.29 39.50 -14.71
C ASN A 35 12.26 38.79 -15.66
N ARG A 36 11.79 37.65 -16.19
CA ARG A 36 11.77 37.36 -17.63
C ARG A 36 10.81 36.19 -17.93
N LEU A 37 9.54 36.49 -18.18
CA LEU A 37 8.62 35.60 -18.89
C LEU A 37 8.11 36.36 -20.12
N LYS A 38 8.73 36.10 -21.27
CA LYS A 38 8.20 36.45 -22.60
C LYS A 38 9.07 35.84 -23.71
N GLU A 39 8.97 34.54 -23.95
CA GLU A 39 9.43 33.89 -25.21
C GLU A 39 8.45 32.74 -25.55
N ASP A 40 8.30 32.44 -26.85
CA ASP A 40 7.40 31.47 -27.52
C ASP A 40 7.12 30.15 -26.75
N PRO A 41 5.96 29.47 -26.94
CA PRO A 41 5.79 28.13 -26.42
C PRO A 41 6.74 27.21 -27.20
N ALA A 42 7.88 26.88 -26.60
CA ALA A 42 8.78 25.87 -27.14
C ALA A 42 7.96 24.60 -27.45
N SER A 43 8.01 24.15 -28.70
CA SER A 43 7.35 22.91 -29.14
C SER A 43 7.93 21.69 -28.42
N PHE A 44 9.20 21.77 -28.02
CA PHE A 44 9.90 20.75 -27.27
C PHE A 44 9.62 20.86 -25.78
N HIS A 45 9.65 19.71 -25.11
CA HIS A 45 9.62 19.69 -23.67
C HIS A 45 10.89 20.37 -23.16
N PRO A 46 10.86 21.30 -22.19
CA PRO A 46 12.09 22.00 -21.74
C PRO A 46 13.16 21.13 -21.07
N ALA A 47 12.86 19.85 -20.87
CA ALA A 47 13.79 18.83 -20.40
C ALA A 47 14.57 18.17 -21.54
N ASP A 48 14.01 18.19 -22.74
CA ASP A 48 14.62 17.71 -23.98
C ASP A 48 15.58 18.79 -24.46
N THR A 49 16.85 18.63 -24.10
CA THR A 49 17.88 19.65 -24.29
C THR A 49 18.57 19.55 -25.65
N ASN A 50 18.44 18.39 -26.30
CA ASN A 50 18.95 18.14 -27.64
C ASN A 50 17.86 18.32 -28.73
N GLU A 51 16.61 18.58 -28.34
CA GLU A 51 15.45 18.83 -29.18
C GLU A 51 15.18 17.69 -30.19
N ASP A 52 15.37 16.45 -29.76
CA ASP A 52 15.25 15.27 -30.62
C ASP A 52 13.91 14.54 -30.52
N TRP A 53 12.94 15.11 -29.79
CA TRP A 53 11.62 14.54 -29.49
C TRP A 53 11.67 13.26 -28.66
N ARG A 54 12.79 13.03 -27.96
CA ARG A 54 13.01 11.84 -27.15
C ARG A 54 13.54 12.23 -25.78
N LEU A 55 12.70 12.08 -24.76
CA LEU A 55 13.12 12.30 -23.38
C LEU A 55 13.80 11.07 -22.81
N VAL A 56 15.13 11.09 -22.77
CA VAL A 56 15.92 10.03 -22.16
C VAL A 56 16.09 10.22 -20.66
N LEU A 57 16.48 9.15 -19.96
CA LEU A 57 16.68 9.15 -18.51
C LEU A 57 17.55 10.32 -18.00
N GLY A 58 18.66 10.61 -18.70
CA GLY A 58 19.59 11.67 -18.29
C GLY A 58 18.94 13.06 -18.29
N GLU A 59 18.04 13.32 -19.23
CA GLU A 59 17.32 14.58 -19.38
C GLU A 59 16.18 14.70 -18.37
N ALA A 60 15.40 13.63 -18.17
CA ALA A 60 14.39 13.57 -17.13
C ALA A 60 14.99 13.79 -15.74
N ILE A 61 16.12 13.14 -15.42
CA ILE A 61 16.84 13.33 -14.15
C ILE A 61 17.36 14.76 -14.02
N ALA A 62 18.00 15.31 -15.05
CA ALA A 62 18.53 16.67 -15.02
C ALA A 62 17.42 17.70 -14.75
N TYR A 63 16.26 17.50 -15.37
CA TYR A 63 15.15 18.40 -15.21
C TYR A 63 14.43 18.24 -13.86
N LEU A 64 14.33 17.02 -13.33
CA LEU A 64 13.92 16.75 -11.94
C LEU A 64 14.87 17.40 -10.92
N ALA A 65 16.18 17.32 -11.15
CA ALA A 65 17.18 17.95 -10.29
C ALA A 65 17.06 19.49 -10.30
N GLY A 66 16.76 20.10 -11.45
CA GLY A 66 16.47 21.53 -11.53
C GLY A 66 15.19 21.92 -10.78
N TRP A 67 14.14 21.07 -10.78
CA TRP A 67 12.97 21.31 -9.93
C TRP A 67 13.33 21.30 -8.45
N GLN A 68 14.16 20.36 -7.99
CA GLN A 68 14.62 20.29 -6.59
C GLN A 68 15.40 21.54 -6.16
N GLN A 69 15.98 22.27 -7.12
CA GLN A 69 16.69 23.54 -6.91
C GLN A 69 15.78 24.78 -7.07
N GLY A 70 14.49 24.57 -7.33
CA GLY A 70 13.50 25.62 -7.58
C GLY A 70 13.62 26.29 -8.96
N SER A 71 14.44 25.75 -9.88
CA SER A 71 14.65 26.32 -11.21
C SER A 71 13.61 25.86 -12.23
N ASN A 72 13.03 24.67 -12.04
CA ASN A 72 12.10 24.06 -12.99
C ASN A 72 10.72 23.83 -12.36
N PRO A 73 9.61 24.01 -13.11
CA PRO A 73 8.28 23.66 -12.64
C PRO A 73 8.16 22.15 -12.40
N ILE A 74 7.61 21.75 -11.25
CA ILE A 74 7.40 20.33 -10.89
C ILE A 74 6.58 19.58 -11.95
N ALA A 75 5.55 20.23 -12.47
CA ALA A 75 4.63 19.64 -13.45
C ALA A 75 5.35 19.25 -14.75
N TYR A 76 6.38 20.00 -15.13
CA TYR A 76 7.19 19.74 -16.32
C TYR A 76 8.22 18.65 -16.01
N ALA A 77 8.80 18.64 -14.82
CA ALA A 77 9.72 17.58 -14.42
C ALA A 77 9.04 16.20 -14.35
N ILE A 78 7.81 16.16 -13.85
CA ILE A 78 7.02 14.93 -13.83
C ILE A 78 6.60 14.53 -15.25
N ARG A 79 6.27 15.49 -16.13
CA ARG A 79 5.99 15.17 -17.54
C ARG A 79 7.20 14.63 -18.28
N ALA A 80 8.39 15.16 -18.00
CA ALA A 80 9.64 14.63 -18.54
C ALA A 80 9.86 13.16 -18.13
N ALA A 81 9.64 12.85 -16.85
CA ALA A 81 9.73 11.49 -16.33
C ALA A 81 8.69 10.56 -16.96
N TYR A 82 7.45 11.02 -17.14
CA TYR A 82 6.38 10.26 -17.79
C TYR A 82 6.74 9.84 -19.22
N LEU A 83 7.23 10.79 -20.03
CA LEU A 83 7.58 10.54 -21.42
C LEU A 83 8.75 9.55 -21.50
N TRP A 84 9.76 9.71 -20.64
CA TRP A 84 10.86 8.75 -20.51
C TRP A 84 10.37 7.34 -20.17
N GLN A 85 9.50 7.18 -19.17
CA GLN A 85 9.01 5.87 -18.73
C GLN A 85 8.16 5.14 -19.76
N ASN A 86 7.51 5.86 -20.68
CA ASN A 86 6.51 5.30 -21.59
C ASN A 86 6.96 5.30 -23.06
N GLY A 87 8.26 5.10 -23.30
CA GLY A 87 8.82 4.90 -24.63
C GLY A 87 9.67 6.05 -25.16
N GLU A 88 9.94 7.06 -24.32
CA GLU A 88 10.83 8.20 -24.53
C GLU A 88 10.38 9.19 -25.62
N LEU A 89 9.76 8.71 -26.70
CA LEU A 89 9.28 9.50 -27.83
C LEU A 89 7.98 10.24 -27.50
N TYR A 90 7.93 11.52 -27.87
CA TYR A 90 6.77 12.37 -27.64
C TYR A 90 6.48 13.30 -28.83
N ILE A 91 5.29 13.88 -28.84
CA ILE A 91 4.86 14.91 -29.79
C ILE A 91 4.25 16.10 -29.05
N PHE A 92 4.11 17.21 -29.77
CA PHE A 92 3.47 18.42 -29.24
C PHE A 92 2.04 18.58 -29.78
N ASP A 93 1.08 18.64 -28.87
CA ASP A 93 -0.33 18.95 -29.12
C ASP A 93 -0.64 20.39 -28.72
N ALA A 94 -0.79 21.25 -29.73
CA ALA A 94 -1.13 22.67 -29.55
C ALA A 94 -2.54 22.91 -28.98
N GLY A 95 -3.40 21.88 -28.95
CA GLY A 95 -4.75 21.93 -28.34
C GLY A 95 -4.74 21.81 -26.82
N GLN A 96 -3.62 21.41 -26.22
CA GLN A 96 -3.49 21.22 -24.78
C GLN A 96 -2.57 22.27 -24.14
N SER A 97 -2.80 22.55 -22.86
CA SER A 97 -1.93 23.47 -22.09
C SER A 97 -0.75 22.70 -21.50
N PRO A 98 0.44 23.31 -21.36
CA PRO A 98 1.53 22.69 -20.62
C PRO A 98 1.12 22.28 -19.19
N PRO A 99 1.60 21.12 -18.70
CA PRO A 99 2.54 20.21 -19.36
C PRO A 99 1.88 19.14 -20.26
N LEU A 100 0.55 19.15 -20.40
CA LEU A 100 -0.18 18.09 -21.13
C LEU A 100 0.02 18.16 -22.64
N CYS A 101 0.44 19.30 -23.17
CA CYS A 101 0.78 19.49 -24.58
C CYS A 101 1.89 18.55 -25.09
N TRP A 102 2.72 17.94 -24.25
CA TRP A 102 3.73 16.98 -24.71
C TRP A 102 3.21 15.55 -24.56
N THR A 103 2.63 14.92 -25.58
CA THR A 103 1.97 13.61 -25.48
C THR A 103 2.85 12.48 -26.03
N LEU A 104 2.58 11.24 -25.64
CA LEU A 104 3.34 10.10 -26.16
C LEU A 104 3.15 9.94 -27.66
N TYR A 105 4.23 9.62 -28.35
CA TYR A 105 4.15 9.24 -29.75
C TYR A 105 3.62 7.80 -29.85
N VAL A 106 2.39 7.64 -30.35
CA VAL A 106 1.81 6.35 -30.68
C VAL A 106 1.91 6.13 -32.20
N ASN A 107 2.64 5.09 -32.62
CA ASN A 107 2.57 4.62 -34.00
C ASN A 107 1.20 3.99 -34.21
N VAL A 108 0.26 4.74 -34.80
CA VAL A 108 -0.97 4.17 -35.32
C VAL A 108 -0.64 3.53 -36.66
N GLU A 109 -0.05 2.33 -36.63
CA GLU A 109 -0.14 1.44 -37.78
C GLU A 109 -1.55 0.84 -37.77
N GLY A 110 -2.28 1.06 -38.88
CA GLY A 110 -3.62 0.53 -39.06
C GLY A 110 -3.65 -0.99 -38.98
N GLU A 111 -4.80 -1.51 -38.55
CA GLU A 111 -5.29 -2.88 -38.66
C GLU A 111 -4.41 -3.86 -39.47
N GLY A 112 -3.82 -4.83 -38.78
CA GLY A 112 -3.17 -5.98 -39.39
C GLY A 112 -2.82 -7.03 -38.34
N GLU A 113 -3.52 -8.17 -38.38
CA GLU A 113 -3.15 -9.40 -37.68
C GLU A 113 -1.69 -9.77 -37.98
N GLY A 114 -0.92 -10.19 -36.97
CA GLY A 114 0.43 -10.68 -37.19
C GLY A 114 1.19 -11.01 -35.90
N GLU A 115 1.42 -12.29 -35.69
CA GLU A 115 2.24 -12.91 -34.64
C GLU A 115 3.72 -12.46 -34.69
N GLY A 116 4.43 -12.60 -33.56
CA GLY A 116 5.89 -12.48 -33.45
C GLY A 116 6.30 -12.34 -31.98
N GLU A 117 6.47 -13.45 -31.26
CA GLU A 117 7.76 -14.12 -31.02
C GLU A 117 8.79 -13.23 -30.30
N GLY A 118 8.92 -13.47 -28.99
CA GLY A 118 10.06 -13.06 -28.18
C GLY A 118 10.73 -14.31 -27.61
N GLU A 119 11.82 -14.73 -28.25
CA GLU A 119 12.71 -15.77 -27.74
C GLU A 119 13.43 -15.29 -26.48
N GLY A 120 13.35 -16.09 -25.41
CA GLY A 120 14.14 -15.95 -24.20
C GLY A 120 14.58 -17.33 -23.75
N GLU A 121 15.78 -17.74 -24.15
CA GLU A 121 16.43 -18.96 -23.70
C GLU A 121 16.76 -18.88 -22.21
N GLY A 122 16.40 -19.94 -21.47
CA GLY A 122 16.76 -20.14 -20.07
C GLY A 122 16.65 -21.61 -19.73
N GLU A 123 17.71 -22.37 -20.01
CA GLU A 123 17.87 -23.77 -19.61
C GLU A 123 18.00 -23.89 -18.08
N GLY A 124 17.22 -24.79 -17.49
CA GLY A 124 17.31 -25.18 -16.09
C GLY A 124 16.73 -26.58 -15.90
N GLU A 125 17.61 -27.58 -15.90
CA GLU A 125 17.32 -29.00 -15.76
C GLU A 125 16.67 -29.33 -14.41
N GLY A 126 15.57 -30.10 -14.46
CA GLY A 126 14.95 -30.74 -13.30
C GLY A 126 14.57 -32.18 -13.66
N GLU A 127 15.47 -33.12 -13.38
CA GLU A 127 15.15 -34.55 -13.37
C GLU A 127 14.50 -34.92 -12.03
N GLY A 128 13.37 -35.62 -12.10
CA GLY A 128 12.65 -36.12 -10.94
C GLY A 128 11.46 -36.99 -11.35
N GLU A 129 11.75 -38.18 -11.86
CA GLU A 129 10.76 -39.24 -12.05
C GLU A 129 10.36 -39.84 -10.70
N SER A 130 9.07 -39.98 -10.45
CA SER A 130 8.55 -41.12 -9.68
C SER A 130 7.10 -41.39 -10.06
N GLU A 131 6.90 -42.48 -10.80
CA GLU A 131 5.61 -43.13 -11.00
C GLU A 131 5.12 -43.74 -9.68
N GLY A 132 3.82 -43.63 -9.45
CA GLY A 132 3.14 -44.25 -8.33
C GLY A 132 1.68 -44.51 -8.70
N GLU A 133 1.46 -45.56 -9.48
CA GLU A 133 0.13 -46.16 -9.66
C GLU A 133 -0.32 -46.80 -8.35
N GLY A 134 -1.56 -46.52 -7.96
CA GLY A 134 -2.22 -47.15 -6.83
C GLY A 134 -3.71 -47.22 -7.10
N GLU A 135 -4.12 -48.25 -7.83
CA GLU A 135 -5.52 -48.68 -7.90
C GLU A 135 -5.95 -49.28 -6.55
N GLY A 136 -7.12 -48.86 -6.07
CA GLY A 136 -7.75 -49.40 -4.88
C GLY A 136 -9.26 -49.25 -4.98
N GLU A 137 -9.90 -50.22 -5.63
CA GLU A 137 -11.35 -50.43 -5.53
C GLU A 137 -11.67 -51.02 -4.14
N GLY A 138 -12.67 -50.44 -3.48
CA GLY A 138 -13.21 -50.94 -2.22
C GLY A 138 -14.67 -50.56 -2.11
N GLU A 139 -15.54 -51.43 -2.63
CA GLU A 139 -16.97 -51.42 -2.32
C GLU A 139 -17.18 -51.96 -0.89
N GLY A 140 -17.92 -51.20 -0.09
CA GLY A 140 -18.32 -51.59 1.26
C GLY A 140 -19.73 -51.10 1.54
N GLU A 141 -20.73 -51.92 1.22
CA GLU A 141 -22.08 -51.78 1.74
C GLU A 141 -22.12 -52.23 3.20
N GLY A 142 -22.69 -51.39 4.06
CA GLY A 142 -22.90 -51.69 5.47
C GLY A 142 -24.17 -51.00 5.95
N GLU A 143 -25.29 -51.72 5.86
CA GLU A 143 -26.53 -51.38 6.55
C GLU A 143 -26.36 -51.67 8.06
N GLY A 144 -26.68 -50.69 8.89
CA GLY A 144 -26.68 -50.83 10.34
C GLY A 144 -27.79 -49.96 10.93
N GLU A 145 -28.98 -50.54 11.06
CA GLU A 145 -30.05 -49.99 11.90
C GLU A 145 -29.68 -50.15 13.38
N GLY A 146 -29.79 -49.06 14.13
CA GLY A 146 -29.58 -49.03 15.57
C GLY A 146 -30.50 -47.99 16.19
N GLU A 147 -31.70 -48.42 16.58
CA GLU A 147 -32.58 -47.67 17.47
C GLU A 147 -31.99 -47.65 18.88
N GLY A 148 -31.93 -46.47 19.48
CA GLY A 148 -31.50 -46.26 20.85
C GLY A 148 -32.22 -45.06 21.44
N GLU A 149 -33.39 -45.30 22.04
CA GLU A 149 -34.06 -44.36 22.91
C GLU A 149 -33.27 -44.24 24.23
N GLY A 150 -32.94 -43.01 24.61
CA GLY A 150 -32.30 -42.68 25.87
C GLY A 150 -32.76 -41.31 26.34
N GLU A 151 -33.80 -41.29 27.17
CA GLU A 151 -34.15 -40.13 27.98
C GLU A 151 -33.11 -39.96 29.09
N SER A 152 -32.52 -38.77 29.20
CA SER A 152 -31.89 -38.32 30.44
C SER A 152 -32.10 -36.82 30.60
N GLU A 153 -32.97 -36.46 31.55
CA GLU A 153 -33.02 -35.15 32.17
C GLU A 153 -31.70 -34.92 32.93
N GLY A 154 -31.03 -33.81 32.65
CA GLY A 154 -29.81 -33.39 33.32
C GLY A 154 -29.79 -31.88 33.42
N GLU A 155 -29.84 -31.40 34.66
CA GLU A 155 -29.95 -30.01 35.06
C GLU A 155 -28.77 -29.17 34.56
N GLY A 156 -29.06 -27.92 34.19
CA GLY A 156 -28.05 -26.97 33.74
C GLY A 156 -27.09 -26.56 34.84
N GLU A 157 -25.81 -26.62 34.54
CA GLU A 157 -24.79 -25.78 35.14
C GLU A 157 -24.13 -24.99 34.01
N GLY A 158 -24.08 -23.67 34.16
CA GLY A 158 -23.56 -22.77 33.15
C GLY A 158 -22.10 -23.10 32.81
N GLU A 159 -21.89 -23.50 31.57
CA GLU A 159 -20.56 -23.56 30.99
C GLU A 159 -20.05 -22.13 30.85
N GLY A 160 -19.03 -21.79 31.64
CA GLY A 160 -18.18 -20.66 31.32
C GLY A 160 -17.66 -20.84 29.90
N GLU A 161 -17.68 -19.76 29.12
CA GLU A 161 -17.10 -19.70 27.78
C GLU A 161 -15.62 -20.09 27.89
N GLY A 162 -15.35 -21.39 27.71
CA GLY A 162 -14.01 -21.86 27.42
C GLY A 162 -13.63 -21.21 26.11
N GLU A 163 -12.69 -20.28 26.15
CA GLU A 163 -12.03 -19.77 24.95
C GLU A 163 -11.43 -20.99 24.24
N GLY A 164 -12.16 -21.51 23.26
CA GLY A 164 -11.69 -22.59 22.41
C GLY A 164 -10.38 -22.18 21.74
N GLU A 165 -9.58 -23.19 21.36
CA GLU A 165 -8.34 -22.97 20.60
C GLU A 165 -8.57 -21.93 19.48
N PRO A 166 -7.68 -20.94 19.33
CA PRO A 166 -7.89 -19.86 18.37
C PRO A 166 -8.03 -20.43 16.97
N VAL A 167 -9.18 -20.18 16.34
CA VAL A 167 -9.40 -20.55 14.94
C VAL A 167 -8.45 -19.75 14.07
N ILE A 168 -7.61 -20.46 13.30
CA ILE A 168 -6.69 -19.88 12.32
C ILE A 168 -7.25 -20.15 10.93
N TYR A 169 -7.56 -19.08 10.21
CA TYR A 169 -8.13 -19.18 8.86
C TYR A 169 -7.06 -19.26 7.77
N SER A 170 -7.37 -19.97 6.69
CA SER A 170 -6.63 -19.89 5.44
C SER A 170 -7.03 -18.63 4.65
N ILE A 171 -6.23 -18.28 3.63
CA ILE A 171 -6.38 -17.02 2.89
C ILE A 171 -7.13 -17.28 1.59
N GLY A 172 -8.38 -16.86 1.55
CA GLY A 172 -9.14 -16.72 0.31
C GLY A 172 -8.88 -15.37 -0.34
N THR A 173 -8.97 -15.29 -1.66
CA THR A 173 -8.83 -14.07 -2.42
C THR A 173 -9.89 -13.93 -3.51
N ALA A 174 -10.34 -12.71 -3.80
CA ALA A 174 -11.30 -12.41 -4.86
C ALA A 174 -11.08 -10.98 -5.38
N ARG A 175 -11.38 -10.75 -6.66
CA ARG A 175 -11.35 -9.41 -7.26
C ARG A 175 -12.76 -8.94 -7.56
N ILE A 176 -13.16 -7.82 -6.97
CA ILE A 176 -14.50 -7.24 -7.15
C ILE A 176 -14.35 -5.81 -7.68
N THR A 177 -15.07 -5.47 -8.73
CA THR A 177 -15.18 -4.08 -9.20
C THR A 177 -16.45 -3.46 -8.63
N TYR A 178 -16.27 -2.49 -7.73
CA TYR A 178 -17.37 -1.68 -7.23
C TYR A 178 -17.65 -0.54 -8.22
N ILE A 179 -18.93 -0.21 -8.42
CA ILE A 179 -19.35 0.85 -9.33
C ILE A 179 -19.99 1.95 -8.50
N ASP A 180 -19.41 3.14 -8.50
CA ASP A 180 -19.96 4.32 -7.83
C ASP A 180 -20.83 5.14 -8.80
N PRO A 181 -22.17 4.96 -8.79
CA PRO A 181 -23.05 5.69 -9.68
C PRO A 181 -23.10 7.18 -9.38
N SER A 182 -22.76 7.61 -8.15
CA SER A 182 -22.80 9.01 -7.75
C SER A 182 -21.66 9.82 -8.36
N ARG A 183 -20.57 9.16 -8.77
CA ARG A 183 -19.42 9.75 -9.44
C ARG A 183 -19.29 9.32 -10.91
N GLY A 184 -20.43 9.18 -11.58
CA GLY A 184 -20.47 8.91 -13.03
C GLY A 184 -20.15 7.46 -13.39
N ASN A 185 -20.58 6.51 -12.55
CA ASN A 185 -20.26 5.08 -12.67
C ASN A 185 -18.76 4.81 -12.62
N ARG A 186 -18.05 5.52 -11.72
CA ARG A 186 -16.62 5.29 -11.51
C ARG A 186 -16.41 3.83 -11.09
N GLU A 187 -15.52 3.14 -11.78
CA GLU A 187 -15.13 1.78 -11.47
C GLU A 187 -14.00 1.78 -10.43
N ILE A 188 -14.17 0.98 -9.38
CA ILE A 188 -13.21 0.83 -8.28
C ILE A 188 -12.87 -0.66 -8.20
N PRO A 189 -11.98 -1.17 -9.08
CA PRO A 189 -11.48 -2.52 -8.96
C PRO A 189 -10.81 -2.67 -7.59
N THR A 190 -11.12 -3.74 -6.88
CA THR A 190 -10.68 -3.95 -5.51
C THR A 190 -10.22 -5.40 -5.34
N GLN A 191 -8.99 -5.56 -4.86
CA GLN A 191 -8.49 -6.86 -4.43
C GLN A 191 -8.94 -7.12 -3.00
N ILE A 192 -9.60 -8.25 -2.75
CA ILE A 192 -10.10 -8.62 -1.43
C ILE A 192 -9.44 -9.92 -0.98
N TYR A 193 -8.93 -9.91 0.25
CA TYR A 193 -8.49 -11.10 0.96
C TYR A 193 -9.44 -11.36 2.11
N TYR A 194 -9.80 -12.61 2.35
CA TYR A 194 -10.81 -12.98 3.33
C TYR A 194 -10.53 -14.34 3.98
N PRO A 195 -11.11 -14.59 5.17
CA PRO A 195 -10.96 -15.87 5.85
C PRO A 195 -11.64 -16.99 5.07
N SER A 196 -10.91 -18.07 4.80
CA SER A 196 -11.39 -19.30 4.16
C SER A 196 -10.91 -20.54 4.91
N ASP A 197 -11.52 -21.68 4.62
CA ASP A 197 -11.07 -23.00 5.12
C ASP A 197 -9.93 -23.56 4.26
N THR A 198 -9.76 -23.05 3.03
CA THR A 198 -8.68 -23.41 2.10
C THR A 198 -8.07 -22.16 1.47
N SER A 199 -6.77 -22.17 1.19
CA SER A 199 -6.15 -21.04 0.49
C SER A 199 -6.46 -21.11 -1.00
N GLY A 200 -6.80 -19.97 -1.61
CA GLY A 200 -7.00 -19.90 -3.07
C GLY A 200 -7.82 -18.72 -3.55
N THR A 201 -7.92 -18.60 -4.87
CA THR A 201 -8.75 -17.59 -5.55
C THR A 201 -10.17 -18.10 -5.70
N ASP A 202 -11.15 -17.25 -5.39
CA ASP A 202 -12.59 -17.49 -5.48
C ASP A 202 -13.06 -18.76 -4.73
N VAL A 203 -12.35 -19.10 -3.66
CA VAL A 203 -12.73 -20.16 -2.72
C VAL A 203 -13.88 -19.69 -1.81
N PRO A 204 -14.69 -20.60 -1.24
CA PRO A 204 -15.72 -20.19 -0.30
C PRO A 204 -15.15 -19.44 0.91
N LEU A 205 -15.93 -18.51 1.47
CA LEU A 205 -15.66 -17.97 2.81
C LEU A 205 -15.59 -19.12 3.81
N ALA A 206 -14.82 -18.91 4.89
CA ALA A 206 -14.68 -19.86 5.97
C ALA A 206 -16.07 -20.36 6.43
N SER A 207 -16.18 -21.65 6.68
CA SER A 207 -17.43 -22.26 7.09
C SER A 207 -17.91 -21.73 8.44
N GLY A 208 -19.19 -21.98 8.75
CA GLY A 208 -19.84 -21.50 9.96
C GLY A 208 -20.35 -20.06 9.85
N MET A 209 -20.58 -19.45 11.01
CA MET A 209 -21.32 -18.19 11.16
C MET A 209 -20.46 -17.03 11.67
N ALA A 210 -19.13 -17.18 11.64
CA ALA A 210 -18.23 -16.12 12.06
C ALA A 210 -18.41 -14.87 11.18
N VAL A 211 -18.42 -13.71 11.83
CA VAL A 211 -18.48 -12.39 11.21
C VAL A 211 -17.14 -11.69 11.37
N PHE A 212 -16.70 -10.98 10.33
CA PHE A 212 -15.35 -10.44 10.28
C PHE A 212 -15.36 -8.91 10.18
N PRO A 213 -14.53 -8.20 10.96
CA PRO A 213 -14.25 -6.79 10.72
C PRO A 213 -13.49 -6.60 9.40
N VAL A 214 -13.61 -5.40 8.83
CA VAL A 214 -13.02 -5.03 7.54
C VAL A 214 -11.89 -4.03 7.73
N ILE A 215 -10.83 -4.18 6.95
CA ILE A 215 -9.78 -3.18 6.77
C ILE A 215 -9.80 -2.76 5.29
N VAL A 216 -10.03 -1.48 5.01
CA VAL A 216 -9.85 -0.92 3.66
C VAL A 216 -8.50 -0.22 3.60
N PHE A 217 -7.59 -0.70 2.74
CA PHE A 217 -6.19 -0.29 2.70
C PHE A 217 -5.88 0.59 1.48
N GLY A 218 -5.34 1.79 1.73
CA GLY A 218 -4.82 2.70 0.70
C GLY A 218 -3.31 2.54 0.51
N HIS A 219 -2.90 2.24 -0.72
CA HIS A 219 -1.48 2.11 -1.08
C HIS A 219 -0.74 3.45 -1.18
N GLY A 220 0.59 3.40 -1.09
CA GLY A 220 1.46 4.56 -1.30
C GLY A 220 1.61 4.95 -2.78
N PHE A 221 2.04 6.19 -3.03
CA PHE A 221 2.22 6.72 -4.39
C PHE A 221 3.18 5.84 -5.20
N GLN A 222 2.70 5.33 -6.35
CA GLN A 222 3.47 4.45 -7.23
C GLN A 222 3.99 3.17 -6.52
N ILE A 223 3.26 2.70 -5.51
CA ILE A 223 3.51 1.43 -4.83
C ILE A 223 2.24 0.59 -4.95
N SER A 224 2.29 -0.46 -5.77
CA SER A 224 1.19 -1.43 -5.91
C SER A 224 0.75 -1.99 -4.56
N TYR A 225 -0.53 -2.31 -4.42
CA TYR A 225 -1.07 -3.00 -3.24
C TYR A 225 -0.38 -4.36 -2.96
N THR A 226 0.23 -4.97 -3.98
CA THR A 226 0.99 -6.24 -3.90
C THR A 226 2.31 -6.12 -3.13
N PHE A 227 2.66 -4.95 -2.62
CA PHE A 227 3.83 -4.74 -1.75
C PHE A 227 3.45 -4.62 -0.27
N TYR A 228 2.23 -5.05 0.09
CA TYR A 228 1.71 -4.98 1.47
C TYR A 228 1.21 -6.34 1.95
N ASP A 229 1.75 -7.43 1.41
CA ASP A 229 1.24 -8.78 1.64
C ASP A 229 1.26 -9.17 3.13
N TYR A 230 2.33 -8.75 3.83
CA TYR A 230 2.49 -8.93 5.27
C TYR A 230 1.27 -8.48 6.12
N ILE A 231 0.46 -7.56 5.60
CA ILE A 231 -0.78 -7.11 6.26
C ILE A 231 -1.84 -8.20 6.14
N PHE A 232 -2.23 -8.61 4.93
CA PHE A 232 -3.28 -9.63 4.81
C PHE A 232 -2.79 -11.01 5.32
N GLU A 233 -1.51 -11.35 5.13
CA GLU A 233 -0.93 -12.59 5.66
C GLU A 233 -1.02 -12.66 7.19
N THR A 234 -1.00 -11.52 7.87
CA THR A 234 -1.20 -11.45 9.32
C THR A 234 -2.69 -11.41 9.68
N MET A 235 -3.47 -10.57 9.00
CA MET A 235 -4.81 -10.22 9.45
C MET A 235 -5.85 -11.26 9.05
N ILE A 236 -5.73 -11.90 7.89
CA ILE A 236 -6.71 -12.91 7.45
C ILE A 236 -6.75 -14.13 8.40
N PRO A 237 -5.61 -14.73 8.80
CA PRO A 237 -5.62 -15.84 9.75
C PRO A 237 -6.23 -15.47 11.11
N LYS A 238 -6.22 -14.18 11.48
CA LYS A 238 -6.85 -13.65 12.69
C LYS A 238 -8.36 -13.39 12.52
N GLY A 239 -8.94 -13.60 11.35
CA GLY A 239 -10.36 -13.37 11.08
C GLY A 239 -10.67 -11.91 10.77
N TYR A 240 -10.00 -11.34 9.78
CA TYR A 240 -10.31 -10.03 9.18
C TYR A 240 -10.59 -10.22 7.69
N VAL A 241 -11.32 -9.28 7.09
CA VAL A 241 -11.34 -9.08 5.64
C VAL A 241 -10.49 -7.85 5.33
N VAL A 242 -9.60 -7.94 4.33
CA VAL A 242 -8.78 -6.81 3.88
C VAL A 242 -9.09 -6.51 2.42
N ALA A 243 -9.49 -5.28 2.14
CA ALA A 243 -9.82 -4.79 0.81
C ALA A 243 -8.80 -3.72 0.37
N TYR A 244 -8.24 -3.89 -0.83
CA TYR A 244 -7.30 -2.98 -1.45
C TYR A 244 -7.94 -2.40 -2.72
N PRO A 245 -8.53 -1.20 -2.67
CA PRO A 245 -8.91 -0.47 -3.87
C PRO A 245 -7.69 -0.26 -4.77
N ASP A 246 -7.81 -0.63 -6.03
CA ASP A 246 -6.74 -0.62 -7.04
C ASP A 246 -6.90 0.59 -7.99
N THR A 247 -7.12 1.75 -7.39
CA THR A 247 -7.33 3.08 -7.99
C THR A 247 -6.28 4.04 -7.44
N GLY A 248 -5.99 5.16 -8.09
CA GLY A 248 -4.94 6.07 -7.60
C GLY A 248 -3.52 5.64 -8.00
N ASN A 249 -3.42 4.76 -8.99
CA ASN A 249 -2.15 4.25 -9.55
C ASN A 249 -1.57 5.19 -10.62
N GLU A 250 -2.33 6.19 -11.05
CA GLU A 250 -1.89 7.21 -11.99
C GLU A 250 -0.69 8.02 -11.46
N LEU A 251 0.04 8.67 -12.37
CA LEU A 251 1.23 9.46 -12.03
C LEU A 251 0.90 10.74 -11.23
N PHE A 252 -0.33 11.21 -11.33
CA PHE A 252 -0.84 12.37 -10.59
C PHE A 252 -2.20 12.00 -10.01
N PRO A 253 -2.22 11.20 -8.93
CA PRO A 253 -3.46 10.75 -8.36
C PRO A 253 -4.22 11.89 -7.72
N ASP A 254 -5.53 11.84 -7.89
CA ASP A 254 -6.43 12.70 -7.15
C ASP A 254 -6.69 12.06 -5.77
N HIS A 255 -6.12 12.66 -4.73
CA HIS A 255 -6.22 12.12 -3.38
C HIS A 255 -7.67 12.14 -2.85
N GLU A 256 -8.49 13.11 -3.27
CA GLU A 256 -9.90 13.17 -2.88
C GLU A 256 -10.64 11.96 -3.45
N ASP A 257 -10.45 11.71 -4.74
CA ASP A 257 -11.07 10.58 -5.42
C ASP A 257 -10.61 9.25 -4.82
N PHE A 258 -9.32 9.12 -4.48
CA PHE A 258 -8.83 7.91 -3.83
C PHE A 258 -9.43 7.70 -2.42
N GLY A 259 -9.53 8.77 -1.62
CA GLY A 259 -10.22 8.70 -0.32
C GLY A 259 -11.70 8.36 -0.45
N ARG A 260 -12.39 8.92 -1.45
CA ARG A 260 -13.80 8.59 -1.78
C ARG A 260 -13.94 7.15 -2.26
N ASP A 261 -12.99 6.63 -3.02
CA ASP A 261 -12.97 5.22 -3.46
C ASP A 261 -12.87 4.28 -2.26
N MET A 262 -11.97 4.56 -1.32
CA MET A 262 -11.86 3.80 -0.07
C MET A 262 -13.15 3.84 0.77
N ALA A 263 -13.75 5.02 0.93
CA ALA A 263 -15.03 5.17 1.64
C ALA A 263 -16.17 4.41 0.96
N PHE A 264 -16.24 4.47 -0.38
CA PHE A 264 -17.26 3.77 -1.15
C PHE A 264 -17.11 2.25 -1.03
N VAL A 265 -15.89 1.72 -1.03
CA VAL A 265 -15.62 0.30 -0.80
C VAL A 265 -16.02 -0.13 0.61
N ALA A 266 -15.72 0.68 1.63
CA ALA A 266 -16.17 0.42 3.00
C ALA A 266 -17.70 0.30 3.10
N ASP A 267 -18.43 1.28 2.54
CA ASP A 267 -19.90 1.29 2.55
C ASP A 267 -20.49 0.15 1.73
N SER A 268 -19.89 -0.17 0.57
CA SER A 268 -20.34 -1.25 -0.30
C SER A 268 -20.16 -2.62 0.33
N LEU A 269 -19.04 -2.85 1.02
CA LEU A 269 -18.81 -4.06 1.80
C LEU A 269 -19.84 -4.18 2.91
N LEU A 270 -20.08 -3.12 3.68
CA LEU A 270 -21.10 -3.13 4.72
C LEU A 270 -22.50 -3.44 4.16
N ALA A 271 -22.91 -2.75 3.09
CA ALA A 271 -24.20 -2.96 2.45
C ALA A 271 -24.37 -4.40 1.92
N SER A 272 -23.26 -5.03 1.47
CA SER A 272 -23.30 -6.41 1.01
C SER A 272 -23.74 -7.38 2.11
N THR A 273 -23.46 -7.08 3.39
CA THR A 273 -23.89 -7.94 4.51
C THR A 273 -25.41 -8.06 4.62
N ALA A 274 -26.15 -7.03 4.20
CA ALA A 274 -27.61 -7.01 4.23
C ALA A 274 -28.26 -7.47 2.90
N THR A 275 -27.46 -7.83 1.89
CA THR A 275 -27.95 -8.13 0.54
C THR A 275 -27.96 -9.65 0.28
N PRO A 276 -29.14 -10.31 0.24
CA PRO A 276 -29.22 -11.75 -0.01
C PRO A 276 -28.53 -12.14 -1.32
N GLY A 277 -27.69 -13.17 -1.27
CA GLY A 277 -26.93 -13.67 -2.42
C GLY A 277 -25.63 -12.91 -2.70
N SER A 278 -25.30 -11.86 -1.95
CA SER A 278 -23.94 -11.30 -1.98
C SER A 278 -22.95 -12.28 -1.36
N PHE A 279 -21.67 -12.20 -1.77
CA PHE A 279 -20.62 -13.06 -1.23
C PHE A 279 -20.46 -12.93 0.29
N PHE A 280 -20.64 -11.73 0.85
CA PHE A 280 -20.47 -11.45 2.27
C PHE A 280 -21.80 -11.33 3.06
N PHE A 281 -22.91 -11.86 2.52
CA PHE A 281 -24.23 -11.80 3.16
C PHE A 281 -24.19 -12.37 4.59
N GLY A 282 -24.41 -11.51 5.59
CA GLY A 282 -24.35 -11.87 7.01
C GLY A 282 -22.96 -12.23 7.56
N ARG A 283 -21.86 -11.91 6.84
CA ARG A 283 -20.49 -12.34 7.17
C ARG A 283 -19.55 -11.23 7.66
N LEU A 284 -20.00 -9.99 7.75
CA LEU A 284 -19.18 -8.85 8.21
C LEU A 284 -19.74 -8.30 9.52
N SER A 285 -18.87 -7.93 10.45
CA SER A 285 -19.29 -7.49 11.81
C SER A 285 -19.88 -6.07 11.83
N GLY A 286 -19.68 -5.30 10.76
CA GLY A 286 -20.00 -3.88 10.71
C GLY A 286 -18.90 -2.96 11.27
N SER A 287 -17.87 -3.52 11.90
CA SER A 287 -16.69 -2.75 12.31
C SER A 287 -15.70 -2.62 11.15
N ILE A 288 -15.39 -1.38 10.79
CA ILE A 288 -14.54 -1.06 9.63
C ILE A 288 -13.41 -0.16 10.07
N ALA A 289 -12.18 -0.53 9.73
CA ALA A 289 -11.03 0.37 9.76
C ALA A 289 -10.63 0.80 8.35
N VAL A 290 -10.18 2.04 8.24
CA VAL A 290 -9.34 2.46 7.12
C VAL A 290 -7.89 2.40 7.53
N MET A 291 -7.05 1.96 6.60
CA MET A 291 -5.61 1.87 6.78
C MET A 291 -4.92 2.41 5.54
N GLY A 292 -3.71 2.93 5.66
CA GLY A 292 -2.94 3.22 4.46
C GLY A 292 -1.52 3.71 4.71
N HIS A 293 -0.71 3.60 3.65
CA HIS A 293 0.69 4.01 3.66
C HIS A 293 0.92 5.28 2.84
N SER A 294 1.71 6.23 3.36
CA SER A 294 2.12 7.44 2.62
C SER A 294 0.89 8.19 2.07
N MET A 295 0.83 8.41 0.75
CA MET A 295 -0.36 8.91 0.03
C MET A 295 -1.66 8.24 0.48
N GLY A 296 -1.71 6.91 0.54
CA GLY A 296 -2.89 6.15 0.95
C GLY A 296 -3.20 6.27 2.44
N GLY A 297 -2.24 6.64 3.28
CA GLY A 297 -2.50 7.00 4.67
C GLY A 297 -3.24 8.34 4.79
N GLY A 298 -2.88 9.32 3.95
CA GLY A 298 -3.65 10.56 3.82
C GLY A 298 -5.03 10.29 3.21
N GLY A 299 -5.10 9.47 2.16
CA GLY A 299 -6.37 9.00 1.56
C GLY A 299 -7.27 8.28 2.56
N ALA A 300 -6.71 7.46 3.46
CA ALA A 300 -7.45 6.81 4.54
C ALA A 300 -8.11 7.84 5.48
N LEU A 301 -7.42 8.93 5.84
CA LEU A 301 -8.02 10.01 6.61
C LEU A 301 -9.10 10.74 5.82
N LEU A 302 -8.87 11.05 4.54
CA LEU A 302 -9.89 11.66 3.68
C LEU A 302 -11.16 10.79 3.61
N ALA A 303 -11.02 9.46 3.52
CA ALA A 303 -12.13 8.52 3.49
C ALA A 303 -13.07 8.68 4.71
N THR A 304 -12.53 8.99 5.89
CA THR A 304 -13.34 9.21 7.10
C THR A 304 -14.31 10.38 6.99
N GLY A 305 -14.03 11.36 6.11
CA GLY A 305 -14.95 12.46 5.83
C GLY A 305 -16.09 12.11 4.86
N TYR A 306 -16.05 10.92 4.26
CA TYR A 306 -17.01 10.47 3.24
C TYR A 306 -17.84 9.26 3.65
N SER A 307 -17.52 8.59 4.77
CA SER A 307 -18.31 7.49 5.32
C SER A 307 -18.34 7.54 6.85
N ASP A 308 -19.56 7.59 7.39
CA ASP A 308 -19.81 7.47 8.83
C ASP A 308 -19.66 6.03 9.35
N ASN A 309 -19.51 5.04 8.45
CA ASN A 309 -19.35 3.63 8.81
C ASN A 309 -17.89 3.26 9.15
N ILE A 310 -16.94 4.17 8.93
CA ILE A 310 -15.54 3.97 9.29
C ILE A 310 -15.38 4.23 10.80
N THR A 311 -15.01 3.18 11.51
CA THR A 311 -14.96 3.15 12.99
C THR A 311 -13.56 3.29 13.57
N ALA A 312 -12.49 3.04 12.80
CA ALA A 312 -11.11 3.19 13.26
C ALA A 312 -10.17 3.57 12.11
N ALA A 313 -8.99 4.14 12.44
CA ALA A 313 -7.96 4.48 11.46
C ALA A 313 -6.58 3.97 11.86
N VAL A 314 -5.85 3.38 10.92
CA VAL A 314 -4.43 2.99 11.08
C VAL A 314 -3.58 3.64 10.00
N LEU A 315 -2.65 4.52 10.38
CA LEU A 315 -1.91 5.34 9.44
C LEU A 315 -0.43 4.96 9.43
N LEU A 316 0.10 4.57 8.28
CA LEU A 316 1.49 4.12 8.13
C LEU A 316 2.30 5.20 7.40
N ALA A 317 3.15 5.95 8.10
CA ALA A 317 3.91 7.07 7.52
C ALA A 317 3.05 7.96 6.61
N ALA A 318 1.81 8.25 7.02
CA ALA A 318 0.81 8.93 6.20
C ALA A 318 1.30 10.29 5.71
N ALA A 319 1.15 10.56 4.42
CA ALA A 319 1.50 11.81 3.80
C ALA A 319 0.32 12.79 3.87
N GLU A 320 0.65 14.07 3.90
CA GLU A 320 -0.32 15.15 3.79
C GLU A 320 -0.76 15.20 2.34
N THR A 321 -2.06 15.36 2.13
CA THR A 321 -2.68 15.28 0.82
C THR A 321 -3.24 16.64 0.40
N ASN A 322 -3.80 16.67 -0.80
CA ASN A 322 -4.70 17.72 -1.24
C ASN A 322 -5.96 17.04 -1.79
N PRO A 323 -7.14 17.19 -1.15
CA PRO A 323 -7.46 17.98 0.06
C PRO A 323 -6.69 17.55 1.31
N SER A 324 -6.72 18.38 2.36
CA SER A 324 -5.84 18.20 3.52
C SER A 324 -6.21 17.00 4.39
N ALA A 325 -5.26 16.10 4.62
CA ALA A 325 -5.41 14.97 5.53
C ALA A 325 -5.40 15.42 7.00
N VAL A 326 -4.62 16.45 7.35
CA VAL A 326 -4.67 17.08 8.68
C VAL A 326 -6.05 17.67 8.97
N GLU A 327 -6.68 18.32 7.99
CA GLU A 327 -8.05 18.84 8.15
C GLU A 327 -9.05 17.69 8.32
N ALA A 328 -8.97 16.65 7.50
CA ALA A 328 -9.83 15.46 7.62
C ALA A 328 -9.67 14.75 8.97
N ALA A 329 -8.45 14.65 9.50
CA ALA A 329 -8.20 14.12 10.85
C ALA A 329 -8.95 14.90 11.93
N GLY A 330 -9.15 16.21 11.77
CA GLY A 330 -9.94 17.03 12.69
C GLY A 330 -11.42 16.64 12.74
N GLY A 331 -11.95 15.98 11.71
CA GLY A 331 -13.32 15.48 11.65
C GLY A 331 -13.51 14.07 12.20
N PHE A 332 -12.43 13.30 12.42
CA PHE A 332 -12.52 11.89 12.79
C PHE A 332 -12.45 11.65 14.30
N GLY A 333 -13.59 11.30 14.91
CA GLY A 333 -13.70 11.03 16.35
C GLY A 333 -13.33 9.62 16.80
N GLY A 334 -13.12 8.69 15.87
CA GLY A 334 -12.84 7.28 16.18
C GLY A 334 -11.42 7.02 16.69
N PRO A 335 -11.15 5.80 17.20
CA PRO A 335 -9.82 5.37 17.59
C PRO A 335 -8.82 5.40 16.42
N ALA A 336 -7.60 5.89 16.69
CA ALA A 336 -6.56 6.01 15.67
C ALA A 336 -5.18 5.52 16.15
N LEU A 337 -4.50 4.75 15.29
CA LEU A 337 -3.12 4.31 15.51
C LEU A 337 -2.23 4.80 14.37
N ILE A 338 -1.29 5.69 14.68
CA ILE A 338 -0.42 6.32 13.70
C ILE A 338 1.00 5.81 13.88
N PHE A 339 1.63 5.35 12.82
CA PHE A 339 3.05 4.99 12.77
C PHE A 339 3.83 6.01 11.96
N SER A 340 5.03 6.34 12.42
CA SER A 340 5.97 7.23 11.75
C SER A 340 7.39 6.66 11.82
N GLY A 341 8.19 6.86 10.78
CA GLY A 341 9.61 6.54 10.79
C GLY A 341 10.43 7.69 11.38
N ALA A 342 11.27 7.43 12.39
CA ALA A 342 12.13 8.47 12.96
C ALA A 342 13.11 9.10 11.95
N LYS A 343 13.41 8.38 10.86
CA LYS A 343 14.26 8.83 9.75
C LYS A 343 13.48 9.02 8.46
N ASP A 344 12.15 9.06 8.52
CA ASP A 344 11.32 9.39 7.37
C ASP A 344 11.63 10.81 6.90
N ARG A 345 12.11 10.93 5.66
CA ARG A 345 12.36 12.21 5.00
C ARG A 345 11.50 12.43 3.75
N VAL A 346 10.67 11.45 3.39
CA VAL A 346 9.74 11.55 2.26
C VAL A 346 8.45 12.19 2.73
N ALA A 347 7.90 11.73 3.86
CA ALA A 347 6.82 12.37 4.59
C ALA A 347 7.28 12.67 6.04
N PRO A 348 8.16 13.67 6.24
CA PRO A 348 8.72 13.98 7.56
C PRO A 348 7.65 14.14 8.66
N PRO A 349 7.79 13.51 9.84
CA PRO A 349 6.73 13.51 10.85
C PRO A 349 6.26 14.90 11.29
N ALA A 350 7.17 15.88 11.32
CA ALA A 350 6.88 17.26 11.70
C ALA A 350 5.87 17.96 10.79
N SER A 351 5.80 17.59 9.51
CA SER A 351 4.88 18.19 8.53
C SER A 351 3.70 17.29 8.15
N HIS A 352 3.67 16.06 8.66
CA HIS A 352 2.69 15.05 8.26
C HIS A 352 2.01 14.38 9.46
N GLN A 353 2.61 13.32 10.01
CA GLN A 353 1.92 12.49 11.01
C GLN A 353 1.70 13.19 12.37
N ILE A 354 2.60 14.09 12.80
CA ILE A 354 2.43 14.86 14.05
C ILE A 354 1.25 15.84 13.95
N PRO A 355 1.14 16.68 12.90
CA PRO A 355 -0.06 17.49 12.66
C PRO A 355 -1.35 16.66 12.61
N MET A 356 -1.37 15.51 11.93
CA MET A 356 -2.55 14.63 11.88
C MET A 356 -2.94 14.11 13.26
N TYR A 357 -1.96 13.61 14.03
CA TYR A 357 -2.17 13.18 15.41
C TYR A 357 -2.75 14.28 16.30
N ASN A 358 -2.23 15.50 16.17
CA ASN A 358 -2.69 16.65 16.96
C ASN A 358 -4.12 17.08 16.59
N ALA A 359 -4.49 16.97 15.32
CA ALA A 359 -5.81 17.35 14.83
C ALA A 359 -6.92 16.39 15.29
N LEU A 360 -6.61 15.09 15.45
CA LEU A 360 -7.59 14.08 15.87
C LEU A 360 -8.28 14.47 17.20
N PRO A 361 -9.63 14.59 17.24
CA PRO A 361 -10.37 14.91 18.47
C PRO A 361 -10.56 13.69 19.40
N GLY A 362 -10.41 12.46 18.88
CA GLY A 362 -10.63 11.23 19.63
C GLY A 362 -9.70 11.05 20.84
N ALA A 363 -10.25 10.48 21.93
CA ALA A 363 -9.49 10.22 23.16
C ALA A 363 -8.59 8.97 23.05
N CYS A 364 -8.97 8.00 22.21
CA CYS A 364 -8.17 6.82 21.91
C CYS A 364 -7.31 7.08 20.68
N LYS A 365 -6.09 7.58 20.89
CA LYS A 365 -5.16 7.80 19.79
C LYS A 365 -3.72 7.58 20.22
N TYR A 366 -2.95 6.95 19.34
CA TYR A 366 -1.51 6.75 19.51
C TYR A 366 -0.74 7.28 18.29
N LEU A 367 0.40 7.91 18.56
CA LEU A 367 1.44 8.15 17.56
C LEU A 367 2.68 7.37 18.00
N ILE A 368 3.00 6.32 17.26
CA ILE A 368 4.18 5.48 17.41
C ILE A 368 5.26 5.97 16.44
N THR A 369 6.46 6.23 16.94
CA THR A 369 7.64 6.57 16.14
C THR A 369 8.65 5.45 16.22
N ILE A 370 8.90 4.77 15.10
CA ILE A 370 9.84 3.65 14.99
C ILE A 370 11.27 4.20 14.91
N THR A 371 12.10 3.80 15.88
CA THR A 371 13.50 4.21 15.95
C THR A 371 14.25 3.69 14.72
N ASN A 372 14.97 4.59 14.03
CA ASN A 372 15.61 4.32 12.74
C ASN A 372 14.66 3.86 11.60
N GLY A 373 13.35 3.91 11.79
CA GLY A 373 12.38 3.59 10.75
C GLY A 373 12.42 4.58 9.59
N SER A 374 12.26 4.06 8.38
CA SER A 374 12.23 4.81 7.13
C SER A 374 10.79 5.04 6.65
N HIS A 375 10.62 5.79 5.56
CA HIS A 375 9.33 5.91 4.88
C HIS A 375 8.95 4.63 4.15
N CYS A 376 9.86 4.06 3.36
CA CYS A 376 9.51 3.02 2.40
C CYS A 376 9.42 1.62 3.01
N GLN A 377 9.90 1.44 4.25
CA GLN A 377 9.90 0.16 4.96
C GLN A 377 8.51 -0.26 5.49
N PHE A 378 7.49 0.59 5.35
CA PHE A 378 6.09 0.22 5.55
C PHE A 378 5.52 -0.63 4.40
N SER A 379 6.26 -0.79 3.31
CA SER A 379 5.97 -1.71 2.20
C SER A 379 7.18 -2.59 1.88
N GLU A 380 6.95 -3.65 1.11
CA GLU A 380 7.98 -4.61 0.74
C GLU A 380 8.70 -4.17 -0.54
N ASN A 381 9.98 -3.85 -0.44
CA ASN A 381 10.86 -3.60 -1.58
C ASN A 381 10.28 -2.72 -2.73
N PRO A 382 9.63 -1.58 -2.46
CA PRO A 382 9.19 -0.70 -3.52
C PRO A 382 10.42 -0.04 -4.16
N PHE A 383 10.86 -0.48 -5.34
CA PHE A 383 12.04 0.07 -6.01
C PHE A 383 11.96 1.60 -6.14
N ILE A 384 10.80 2.13 -6.56
CA ILE A 384 10.58 3.57 -6.76
C ILE A 384 10.68 4.34 -5.44
N CYS A 385 9.98 3.88 -4.40
CA CYS A 385 10.02 4.55 -3.09
C CYS A 385 11.44 4.48 -2.50
N THR A 386 12.08 3.31 -2.55
CA THR A 386 13.44 3.13 -2.02
C THR A 386 14.43 4.02 -2.76
N ALA A 387 14.32 4.11 -4.09
CA ALA A 387 15.12 5.03 -4.89
C ALA A 387 14.89 6.49 -4.45
N ALA A 388 13.63 6.92 -4.29
CA ALA A 388 13.30 8.26 -3.81
C ALA A 388 13.89 8.53 -2.41
N GLU A 389 13.76 7.60 -1.47
CA GLU A 389 14.32 7.72 -0.12
C GLU A 389 15.85 7.83 -0.11
N TRP A 390 16.54 7.08 -0.96
CA TRP A 390 17.99 7.22 -1.16
C TRP A 390 18.39 8.58 -1.73
N THR A 391 17.57 9.18 -2.60
CA THR A 391 17.87 10.55 -3.09
C THR A 391 17.77 11.60 -2.00
N VAL A 392 16.81 11.46 -1.07
CA VAL A 392 16.61 12.40 0.04
C VAL A 392 17.59 12.15 1.19
N CYS A 393 18.12 10.92 1.31
CA CYS A 393 19.16 10.60 2.28
C CYS A 393 20.15 9.53 1.78
N PRO A 394 21.18 9.90 1.01
CA PRO A 394 22.12 8.95 0.40
C PRO A 394 23.10 8.28 1.38
N PHE A 395 23.03 8.62 2.67
CA PHE A 395 23.87 8.01 3.71
C PHE A 395 23.04 7.57 4.93
N CYS A 396 21.72 7.52 4.80
CA CYS A 396 20.88 7.00 5.88
C CYS A 396 21.04 5.48 5.96
N SER A 397 21.32 5.00 7.16
CA SER A 397 21.03 3.62 7.54
C SER A 397 19.66 3.57 8.20
N PHE A 398 18.86 2.60 7.80
CA PHE A 398 17.54 2.37 8.36
C PHE A 398 17.52 1.07 9.16
N LEU A 399 16.48 0.89 9.96
CA LEU A 399 16.15 -0.40 10.57
C LEU A 399 16.04 -1.47 9.46
N ASP A 400 16.23 -2.75 9.76
CA ASP A 400 15.94 -3.77 8.75
C ASP A 400 14.45 -3.77 8.38
N GLY A 401 14.12 -3.95 7.10
CA GLY A 401 12.75 -3.85 6.62
C GLY A 401 11.81 -4.90 7.21
N ALA A 402 12.27 -6.13 7.41
CA ALA A 402 11.47 -7.18 8.02
C ALA A 402 11.26 -6.91 9.52
N ILE A 403 12.30 -6.44 10.22
CA ILE A 403 12.16 -5.99 11.62
C ILE A 403 11.17 -4.82 11.72
N HIS A 404 11.26 -3.85 10.80
CA HIS A 404 10.38 -2.69 10.76
C HIS A 404 8.90 -3.09 10.60
N ARG A 405 8.58 -3.93 9.62
CA ARG A 405 7.20 -4.41 9.41
C ARG A 405 6.74 -5.34 10.53
N GLY A 406 7.65 -6.12 11.11
CA GLY A 406 7.39 -6.92 12.31
C GLY A 406 6.88 -6.06 13.47
N LEU A 407 7.54 -4.93 13.75
CA LEU A 407 7.10 -3.98 14.78
C LEU A 407 5.73 -3.36 14.49
N VAL A 408 5.46 -3.04 13.21
CA VAL A 408 4.14 -2.54 12.79
C VAL A 408 3.07 -3.57 13.13
N ILE A 409 3.24 -4.81 12.70
CA ILE A 409 2.27 -5.90 12.95
C ILE A 409 2.12 -6.20 14.44
N GLU A 410 3.22 -6.29 15.18
CA GLU A 410 3.24 -6.60 16.62
C GLU A 410 2.40 -5.63 17.43
N LEU A 411 2.44 -4.34 17.07
CA LEU A 411 1.65 -3.30 17.75
C LEU A 411 0.26 -3.13 17.12
N MET A 412 0.12 -3.26 15.81
CA MET A 412 -1.13 -3.01 15.09
C MET A 412 -2.18 -4.12 15.32
N ALA A 413 -1.80 -5.39 15.22
CA ALA A 413 -2.75 -6.50 15.28
C ALA A 413 -3.51 -6.59 16.62
N PRO A 414 -2.86 -6.57 17.80
CA PRO A 414 -3.59 -6.59 19.07
C PRO A 414 -4.41 -5.32 19.31
N TRP A 415 -3.94 -4.17 18.80
CA TRP A 415 -4.72 -2.92 18.85
C TRP A 415 -6.02 -3.04 18.03
N LEU A 416 -5.94 -3.56 16.80
CA LEU A 416 -7.12 -3.79 15.96
C LEU A 416 -8.09 -4.82 16.59
N ASP A 417 -7.57 -5.90 17.18
CA ASP A 417 -8.41 -6.87 17.88
C ASP A 417 -9.15 -6.23 19.06
N ARG A 418 -8.52 -5.29 19.77
CA ARG A 418 -9.19 -4.51 20.82
C ARG A 418 -10.27 -3.59 20.23
N GLN A 419 -9.96 -2.83 19.19
CA GLN A 419 -10.85 -1.78 18.68
C GLN A 419 -12.01 -2.31 17.82
N LEU A 420 -11.78 -3.39 17.05
CA LEU A 420 -12.76 -3.89 16.06
C LEU A 420 -13.44 -5.20 16.46
N LYS A 421 -12.92 -5.88 17.49
CA LYS A 421 -13.50 -7.14 18.02
C LYS A 421 -13.80 -7.09 19.51
N ASP A 422 -13.60 -5.94 20.15
CA ASP A 422 -13.83 -5.74 21.60
C ASP A 422 -13.07 -6.75 22.50
N LYS A 423 -11.90 -7.22 22.04
CA LYS A 423 -11.09 -8.20 22.80
C LYS A 423 -10.23 -7.52 23.86
N GLU A 424 -10.68 -7.51 25.11
CA GLU A 424 -9.96 -6.87 26.23
C GLU A 424 -8.54 -7.43 26.43
N THR A 425 -8.37 -8.74 26.31
CA THR A 425 -7.06 -9.41 26.41
C THR A 425 -6.09 -8.92 25.33
N ALA A 426 -6.58 -8.59 24.14
CA ALA A 426 -5.77 -7.99 23.06
C ALA A 426 -5.35 -6.55 23.38
N GLY A 427 -6.21 -5.78 24.06
CA GLY A 427 -5.86 -4.45 24.56
C GLY A 427 -4.70 -4.50 25.55
N GLN A 428 -4.73 -5.47 26.48
CA GLN A 428 -3.62 -5.69 27.40
C GLN A 428 -2.35 -6.17 26.69
N ALA A 429 -2.48 -7.05 25.69
CA ALA A 429 -1.35 -7.51 24.87
C ALA A 429 -0.69 -6.35 24.12
N TYR A 430 -1.49 -5.43 23.55
CA TYR A 430 -0.99 -4.21 22.92
C TYR A 430 -0.18 -3.34 23.89
N LEU A 431 -0.72 -3.07 25.09
CA LEU A 431 -0.04 -2.24 26.08
C LEU A 431 1.27 -2.86 26.55
N THR A 432 1.30 -4.18 26.73
CA THR A 432 2.51 -4.93 27.08
C THR A 432 3.55 -4.82 25.96
N ALA A 433 3.17 -5.12 24.71
CA ALA A 433 4.08 -5.03 23.57
C ALA A 433 4.62 -3.60 23.40
N LEU A 434 3.75 -2.57 23.50
CA LEU A 434 4.17 -1.18 23.41
C LEU A 434 5.18 -0.80 24.51
N ALA A 435 4.94 -1.26 25.75
CA ALA A 435 5.84 -1.02 26.86
C ALA A 435 7.20 -1.71 26.66
N ASP A 436 7.20 -2.96 26.21
CA ASP A 436 8.41 -3.74 25.97
C ASP A 436 9.25 -3.12 24.83
N GLU A 437 8.61 -2.76 23.72
CA GLU A 437 9.24 -2.11 22.57
C GLU A 437 9.81 -0.73 22.89
N THR A 438 9.13 0.00 23.78
CA THR A 438 9.62 1.29 24.29
C THR A 438 10.80 1.08 25.24
N ALA A 439 10.76 0.08 26.12
CA ALA A 439 11.83 -0.21 27.08
C ALA A 439 13.15 -0.57 26.40
N VAL A 440 13.10 -1.27 25.26
CA VAL A 440 14.29 -1.60 24.45
C VAL A 440 14.66 -0.51 23.43
N GLY A 441 13.88 0.58 23.36
CA GLY A 441 14.15 1.75 22.51
C GLY A 441 13.88 1.54 21.02
N ARG A 442 13.12 0.49 20.64
CA ARG A 442 12.73 0.23 19.25
C ARG A 442 11.64 1.19 18.78
N VAL A 443 10.80 1.66 19.71
CA VAL A 443 9.81 2.72 19.44
C VAL A 443 9.82 3.79 20.54
N SER A 444 9.23 4.93 20.22
CA SER A 444 8.73 5.91 21.18
C SER A 444 7.29 6.23 20.84
N TYR A 445 6.48 6.73 21.78
CA TYR A 445 5.08 7.01 21.49
C TYR A 445 4.51 8.22 22.23
N GLN A 446 3.38 8.70 21.71
CA GLN A 446 2.49 9.68 22.34
C GLN A 446 1.06 9.15 22.32
N GLY A 447 0.27 9.54 23.32
CA GLY A 447 -1.16 9.20 23.37
C GLY A 447 -1.48 8.00 24.26
N GLN A 448 -2.77 7.66 24.27
CA GLN A 448 -3.37 6.65 25.12
C GLN A 448 -4.73 6.24 24.54
N CYS A 449 -5.29 5.16 25.07
CA CYS A 449 -6.72 4.85 24.96
C CYS A 449 -7.29 4.70 26.37
N PRO A 450 -8.43 5.34 26.67
CA PRO A 450 -9.07 5.29 27.99
C PRO A 450 -9.64 3.92 28.34
#